data_AF-X1M3U2-F1
#
_entry.id   AF-X1M3U2-F1
#
_cell.length_a   1.000
_cell.length_b   1.000
_cell.length_c   1.000
_cell.angle_alpha   90.00
_cell.angle_beta   90.00
_cell.angle_gamma   90.00
#
_symmetry.space_group_name_H-M   'P 1'
#
loop_
_entity.id
_entity.type
_entity.pdbx_description
1 polymer ?
#
loop_
_entity_poly.entity_id
_entity_poly.type
_entity_poly.pdbx_seq_one_letter_code
_entity_poly.pdbx_strand_id
1 'polypeptide(L)'
;MTGASVCARKIVYELATLQKAEGTNYDERIKSLKKIRSDIEEDYFDTLLTIQQITSDKVHEQSYEGWQAKHLRLILSTLVELLNIMYVIPEIRKEKRKSILSLKNKILKIKNKKQGFCSFKKHLKNRTLFS
;
A
#
# COMPACT_ATOMS: atom_id res chain seq x y z
N MET A 1 21.38 -7.19 -24.55
CA MET A 1 20.82 -7.76 -23.29
C MET A 1 19.71 -6.85 -22.80
N THR A 2 18.43 -7.24 -22.93
CA THR A 2 17.28 -6.37 -22.60
C THR A 2 16.07 -7.14 -22.04
N GLY A 3 16.22 -8.40 -21.62
CA GLY A 3 15.10 -9.18 -21.07
C GLY A 3 14.53 -8.63 -19.76
N ALA A 4 15.40 -8.19 -18.85
CA ALA A 4 14.98 -7.70 -17.53
C ALA A 4 14.28 -6.33 -17.58
N SER A 5 14.74 -5.41 -18.45
CA SER A 5 14.09 -4.11 -18.64
C SER A 5 12.73 -4.24 -19.35
N VAL A 6 12.62 -5.14 -20.32
CA VAL A 6 11.35 -5.49 -20.96
C VAL A 6 10.39 -6.13 -19.97
N CYS A 7 10.87 -7.03 -19.11
CA CYS A 7 10.06 -7.65 -18.06
C CYS A 7 9.50 -6.59 -17.09
N ALA A 8 10.34 -5.65 -16.64
CA ALA A 8 9.89 -4.58 -15.76
C ALA A 8 8.83 -3.67 -16.40
N ARG A 9 8.99 -3.33 -17.69
CA ARG A 9 7.93 -2.60 -18.42
C ARG A 9 6.64 -3.40 -18.50
N LYS A 10 6.72 -4.71 -18.78
CA LYS A 10 5.54 -5.59 -18.83
C LYS A 10 4.81 -5.62 -17.50
N ILE A 11 5.52 -5.70 -16.38
CA ILE A 11 4.94 -5.62 -15.03
C ILE A 11 4.15 -4.32 -14.84
N VAL A 12 4.69 -3.18 -15.28
CA VAL A 12 3.98 -1.89 -15.20
C VAL A 12 2.74 -1.87 -16.10
N TYR A 13 2.79 -2.47 -17.30
CA TYR A 13 1.62 -2.59 -18.17
C TYR A 13 0.51 -3.48 -17.57
N GLU A 14 0.88 -4.60 -16.96
CA GLU A 14 -0.05 -5.47 -16.26
C GLU A 14 -0.67 -4.73 -15.06
N LEU A 15 0.15 -4.01 -14.28
CA LEU A 15 -0.33 -3.20 -13.17
C LEU A 15 -1.31 -2.11 -13.65
N ALA A 16 -0.98 -1.40 -14.73
CA ALA A 16 -1.87 -0.42 -15.35
C ALA A 16 -3.22 -1.05 -15.73
N THR A 17 -3.19 -2.25 -16.31
CA THR A 17 -4.40 -2.99 -16.69
C THR A 17 -5.22 -3.40 -15.46
N LEU A 18 -4.57 -3.94 -14.42
CA LEU A 18 -5.24 -4.32 -13.16
C LEU A 18 -5.90 -3.13 -12.47
N GLN A 19 -5.28 -1.95 -12.54
CA GLN A 19 -5.78 -0.72 -11.96
C GLN A 19 -6.74 0.04 -12.88
N LYS A 20 -7.04 -0.50 -14.08
CA LYS A 20 -7.89 0.11 -15.11
C LYS A 20 -7.40 1.50 -15.55
N ALA A 21 -6.08 1.69 -15.59
CA ALA A 21 -5.46 2.89 -16.09
C ALA A 21 -5.65 2.99 -17.61
N GLU A 22 -6.02 4.19 -18.05
CA GLU A 22 -6.27 4.52 -19.44
C GLU A 22 -4.99 5.02 -20.12
N GLY A 23 -4.83 4.75 -21.41
CA GLY A 23 -3.68 5.20 -22.18
C GLY A 23 -3.24 4.20 -23.25
N THR A 24 -2.84 4.75 -24.39
CA THR A 24 -2.37 3.99 -25.55
C THR A 24 -0.88 3.65 -25.45
N ASN A 25 -0.10 4.55 -24.83
CA ASN A 25 1.33 4.40 -24.62
C ASN A 25 1.68 4.28 -23.11
N TYR A 26 2.93 3.93 -22.81
CA TYR A 26 3.40 3.72 -21.43
C TYR A 26 3.26 4.99 -20.58
N ASP A 27 3.66 6.14 -21.14
CA ASP A 27 3.60 7.44 -20.46
C ASP A 27 2.18 7.81 -20.05
N GLU A 28 1.21 7.66 -20.95
CA GLU A 28 -0.22 7.92 -20.66
C GLU A 28 -0.72 6.98 -19.57
N ARG A 29 -0.36 5.70 -19.63
CA ARG A 29 -0.78 4.72 -18.62
C ARG A 29 -0.21 5.02 -17.24
N ILE A 30 1.05 5.45 -17.15
CA ILE A 30 1.62 5.87 -15.86
C ILE A 30 0.96 7.15 -15.36
N LYS A 31 0.76 8.15 -16.23
CA LYS A 31 0.05 9.38 -15.84
C LYS A 31 -1.38 9.10 -15.38
N SER A 32 -2.05 8.13 -16.00
CA SER A 32 -3.37 7.68 -15.58
C SER A 32 -3.32 6.92 -14.24
N LEU A 33 -2.36 6.02 -14.05
CA LEU A 33 -2.10 5.36 -12.76
C LEU A 33 -1.87 6.37 -11.63
N LYS A 34 -1.05 7.40 -11.88
CA LYS A 34 -0.77 8.50 -10.94
C LYS A 34 -2.06 9.22 -10.51
N LYS A 35 -3.00 9.44 -11.44
CA LYS A 35 -4.32 10.04 -11.13
C LYS A 35 -5.23 9.11 -10.34
N ILE A 36 -5.22 7.81 -10.66
CA ILE A 36 -6.05 6.80 -9.98
C ILE A 36 -5.57 6.56 -8.54
N ARG A 37 -4.25 6.61 -8.33
CA ARG A 37 -3.58 6.30 -7.08
C ARG A 37 -2.99 7.54 -6.42
N SER A 38 -3.86 8.48 -6.07
CA SER A 38 -3.49 9.67 -5.27
C SER A 38 -3.12 9.35 -3.81
N ASP A 39 -3.28 8.08 -3.40
CA ASP A 39 -2.83 7.56 -2.11
C ASP A 39 -1.32 7.22 -2.07
N ILE A 40 -0.65 7.26 -3.22
CA ILE A 40 0.78 6.96 -3.38
C ILE A 40 1.50 8.25 -3.78
N GLU A 41 2.74 8.41 -3.31
CA GLU A 41 3.57 9.56 -3.64
C GLU A 41 3.92 9.60 -5.13
N GLU A 42 3.80 10.79 -5.71
CA GLU A 42 3.94 11.03 -7.15
C GLU A 42 5.33 10.64 -7.69
N ASP A 43 6.36 10.82 -6.87
CA ASP A 43 7.77 10.56 -7.20
C ASP A 43 8.02 9.11 -7.65
N TYR A 44 7.26 8.14 -7.14
CA TYR A 44 7.38 6.75 -7.58
C TYR A 44 6.98 6.58 -9.04
N PHE A 45 5.92 7.27 -9.47
CA PHE A 45 5.46 7.23 -10.87
C PHE A 45 6.39 8.02 -11.79
N ASP A 46 6.88 9.17 -11.32
CA ASP A 46 7.82 10.00 -12.08
C ASP A 46 9.18 9.29 -12.27
N THR A 47 9.59 8.48 -11.30
CA THR A 47 10.75 7.58 -11.43
C THR A 47 10.52 6.54 -12.53
N LEU A 48 9.34 5.90 -12.57
CA LEU A 48 8.99 4.93 -13.63
C LEU A 48 8.93 5.56 -15.03
N LEU A 49 8.47 6.80 -15.16
CA LEU A 49 8.53 7.56 -16.43
C LEU A 49 9.97 7.82 -16.86
N THR A 50 10.82 8.27 -15.94
CA THR A 50 12.24 8.53 -16.21
C THR A 50 12.96 7.28 -16.72
N ILE A 51 12.61 6.12 -16.17
CA ILE A 51 13.12 4.81 -16.62
C ILE A 51 12.74 4.52 -18.08
N GLN A 52 11.52 4.84 -18.51
CA GLN A 52 11.12 4.65 -19.91
C GLN A 52 12.01 5.47 -20.83
N GLN A 53 12.23 6.75 -20.53
CA GLN A 53 13.06 7.65 -21.35
C GLN A 53 14.47 7.08 -21.52
N ILE A 54 15.09 6.62 -20.43
CA ILE A 54 16.43 5.99 -20.45
C ILE A 54 16.45 4.72 -21.33
N THR A 55 15.32 4.02 -21.42
CA THR A 55 15.23 2.73 -22.11
C THR A 55 14.62 2.82 -23.51
N SER A 56 14.02 3.95 -23.91
CA SER A 56 13.22 4.06 -25.14
C SER A 56 13.97 4.67 -26.32
N ASP A 57 15.03 5.44 -26.08
CA ASP A 57 15.74 6.11 -27.18
C ASP A 57 16.61 5.19 -28.04
N LYS A 58 16.88 3.93 -27.63
CA LYS A 58 17.87 3.05 -28.29
C LYS A 58 17.53 1.56 -28.30
N VAL A 59 16.26 1.19 -28.44
CA VAL A 59 15.91 -0.24 -28.65
C VAL A 59 16.03 -0.65 -30.12
N HIS A 60 16.09 0.30 -31.06
CA HIS A 60 16.11 -0.02 -32.49
C HIS A 60 17.42 0.19 -33.22
N GLU A 61 18.42 0.86 -32.64
CA GLU A 61 19.73 0.96 -33.28
C GLU A 61 20.84 0.84 -32.25
N GLN A 62 21.50 -0.32 -32.29
CA GLN A 62 22.80 -0.63 -31.66
C GLN A 62 22.86 -0.48 -30.13
N SER A 63 23.14 -1.60 -29.45
CA SER A 63 23.38 -1.73 -27.99
C SER A 63 23.73 -0.43 -27.30
N TYR A 64 22.80 0.09 -26.49
CA TYR A 64 23.11 1.16 -25.57
C TYR A 64 24.14 0.68 -24.52
N GLU A 65 25.40 1.07 -24.69
CA GLU A 65 26.54 0.81 -23.79
C GLU A 65 26.34 1.42 -22.37
N GLY A 66 25.31 2.25 -22.16
CA GLY A 66 25.02 2.92 -20.88
C GLY A 66 24.15 2.14 -19.90
N TRP A 67 23.62 0.96 -20.28
CA TRP A 67 22.79 0.15 -19.38
C TRP A 67 23.63 -0.54 -18.30
N GLN A 68 23.64 0.03 -17.10
CA GLN A 68 24.30 -0.53 -15.92
C GLN A 68 23.30 -1.19 -14.94
N ALA A 69 23.78 -2.16 -14.16
CA ALA A 69 22.99 -2.85 -13.14
C ALA A 69 22.29 -1.91 -12.14
N LYS A 70 22.85 -0.72 -11.90
CA LYS A 70 22.26 0.33 -11.07
C LYS A 70 20.88 0.81 -11.58
N HIS A 71 20.68 0.86 -12.89
CA HIS A 71 19.40 1.24 -13.49
C HIS A 71 18.36 0.14 -13.26
N LEU A 72 18.72 -1.13 -13.47
CA LEU A 72 17.82 -2.24 -13.16
C LEU A 72 17.46 -2.28 -11.67
N ARG A 73 18.43 -2.05 -10.79
CA ARG A 73 18.20 -1.98 -9.35
C ARG A 73 17.20 -0.86 -9.01
N LEU A 74 17.35 0.32 -9.60
CA LEU A 74 16.41 1.43 -9.40
C LEU A 74 14.98 1.00 -9.77
N ILE A 75 14.79 0.43 -10.95
CA ILE A 75 13.46 -0.02 -11.43
C ILE A 75 12.84 -1.03 -10.48
N LEU A 76 13.60 -2.06 -10.11
CA LEU A 76 13.12 -3.11 -9.24
C LEU A 76 12.80 -2.58 -7.85
N SER A 77 13.63 -1.69 -7.30
CA SER A 77 13.39 -1.05 -6.01
C SER A 77 12.11 -0.21 -6.02
N THR A 78 11.91 0.62 -7.05
CA THR A 78 10.68 1.41 -7.22
C THR A 78 9.45 0.52 -7.34
N LEU A 79 9.52 -0.56 -8.13
CA LEU A 79 8.40 -1.50 -8.30
C LEU A 79 8.07 -2.26 -7.01
N VAL A 80 9.08 -2.75 -6.29
CA VAL A 80 8.89 -3.46 -5.02
C VAL A 80 8.20 -2.55 -4.01
N GLU A 81 8.66 -1.30 -3.89
CA GLU A 81 8.06 -0.36 -2.94
C GLU A 81 6.62 0.00 -3.33
N LEU A 82 6.37 0.24 -4.61
CA LEU A 82 5.03 0.55 -5.11
C LEU A 82 4.05 -0.62 -4.87
N LEU A 83 4.47 -1.85 -5.13
CA LEU A 83 3.65 -3.05 -4.83
C LEU A 83 3.45 -3.24 -3.33
N ASN A 84 4.48 -2.97 -2.52
CA ASN A 84 4.40 -3.04 -1.06
C ASN A 84 3.36 -2.04 -0.51
N ILE A 85 3.41 -0.80 -0.98
CA ILE A 85 2.44 0.24 -0.60
C ILE A 85 1.01 -0.15 -1.03
N MET A 86 0.85 -0.69 -2.24
CA MET A 86 -0.47 -1.02 -2.79
C MET A 86 -1.14 -2.23 -2.14
N TYR A 87 -0.39 -3.28 -1.83
CA TYR A 87 -0.96 -4.58 -1.49
C TYR A 87 -0.62 -5.05 -0.09
N VAL A 88 0.57 -4.70 0.42
CA VAL A 88 1.05 -5.21 1.72
C VAL A 88 0.67 -4.27 2.86
N ILE A 89 1.00 -2.99 2.73
CA ILE A 89 0.71 -1.98 3.77
C ILE A 89 -0.78 -1.94 4.14
N PRO A 90 -1.76 -2.02 3.21
CA PRO A 90 -3.18 -1.97 3.56
C PRO A 90 -3.61 -3.16 4.43
N GLU A 91 -3.13 -4.37 4.15
CA GLU A 91 -3.46 -5.55 4.94
C GLU A 91 -2.81 -5.47 6.34
N ILE A 92 -1.55 -5.03 6.43
CA ILE A 92 -0.90 -4.77 7.74
C ILE A 92 -1.69 -3.73 8.54
N ARG A 93 -2.13 -2.64 7.90
CA ARG A 93 -2.94 -1.59 8.56
C ARG A 93 -4.28 -2.15 9.05
N LYS A 94 -4.92 -3.02 8.27
CA LYS A 94 -6.19 -3.67 8.62
C LYS A 94 -6.04 -4.59 9.82
N GLU A 95 -4.97 -5.38 9.88
CA GLU A 95 -4.67 -6.22 11.05
C GLU A 95 -4.43 -5.38 12.32
N LYS A 96 -3.59 -4.34 12.21
CA LYS A 96 -3.35 -3.40 13.32
C LYS A 96 -4.66 -2.76 13.80
N ARG A 97 -5.54 -2.36 12.88
CA ARG A 97 -6.87 -1.80 13.22
C ARG A 97 -7.76 -2.82 13.93
N LYS A 98 -7.76 -4.10 13.54
CA LYS A 98 -8.49 -5.17 14.26
C LYS A 98 -8.02 -5.30 15.70
N SER A 99 -6.69 -5.29 15.92
CA SER A 99 -6.10 -5.35 17.27
C SER A 99 -6.53 -4.16 18.14
N ILE A 100 -6.51 -2.94 17.60
CA ILE A 100 -6.97 -1.74 18.29
C ILE A 100 -8.47 -1.82 18.64
N LEU A 101 -9.30 -2.29 17.70
CA LEU A 101 -10.74 -2.47 17.95
C LEU A 101 -11.00 -3.51 19.05
N SER A 102 -10.23 -4.60 19.07
CA SER A 102 -10.30 -5.60 20.15
C SER A 102 -9.97 -4.99 21.51
N LEU A 103 -8.91 -4.17 21.60
CA LEU A 103 -8.54 -3.45 22.83
C LEU A 103 -9.64 -2.47 23.27
N LYS A 104 -10.18 -1.67 22.34
CA LYS A 104 -11.31 -0.76 22.60
C LYS A 104 -12.52 -1.52 23.17
N ASN A 105 -12.88 -2.64 22.57
CA ASN A 105 -14.01 -3.46 23.01
C ASN A 105 -13.78 -4.06 24.41
N LYS A 106 -12.55 -4.47 24.74
CA LYS A 106 -12.21 -4.92 26.10
C LYS A 106 -12.42 -3.82 27.14
N ILE A 107 -11.98 -2.60 26.86
CA ILE A 107 -12.15 -1.45 27.76
C ILE A 107 -13.65 -1.15 27.97
N LEU A 108 -14.43 -1.11 26.90
CA LEU A 108 -15.87 -0.84 26.98
C LEU A 108 -16.64 -1.93 27.75
N LYS A 109 -16.31 -3.22 27.54
CA LYS A 109 -16.89 -4.33 28.31
C LYS A 109 -16.58 -4.24 29.82
N ILE A 110 -15.37 -3.81 30.19
CA ILE A 110 -14.99 -3.61 31.60
C ILE A 110 -15.80 -2.47 32.23
N LYS A 111 -16.07 -1.40 31.48
CA LYS A 111 -16.89 -0.26 31.97
C LYS A 111 -18.33 -0.70 32.30
N ASN A 112 -18.94 -1.53 31.44
CA ASN A 112 -20.27 -2.09 31.68
C ASN A 112 -20.28 -3.07 32.87
N LYS A 113 -19.23 -3.88 33.04
CA LYS A 113 -19.11 -4.80 34.19
C LYS A 113 -18.95 -4.04 35.52
N LYS A 114 -18.17 -2.94 35.54
CA LYS A 114 -18.03 -2.08 36.72
C LYS A 114 -19.32 -1.35 37.08
N GLN A 115 -20.12 -0.90 36.11
CA GLN A 115 -21.41 -0.26 36.38
C GLN A 115 -22.43 -1.26 36.96
N GLY A 116 -22.49 -2.49 36.44
CA GLY A 116 -23.32 -3.55 37.01
C GLY A 116 -22.90 -3.93 38.44
N PHE A 117 -21.59 -4.01 38.71
CA PHE A 117 -21.06 -4.38 40.03
C PHE A 117 -21.25 -3.27 41.08
N CYS A 118 -21.09 -1.99 40.71
CA CYS A 118 -21.36 -0.86 41.61
C CYS A 118 -22.86 -0.75 41.99
N SER A 119 -23.77 -1.06 41.06
CA SER A 119 -25.22 -1.08 41.35
C SER A 119 -25.59 -2.25 42.28
N PHE A 120 -25.03 -3.43 42.04
CA PHE A 120 -25.26 -4.61 42.90
C PHE A 120 -24.71 -4.43 44.32
N LYS A 121 -23.51 -3.84 44.48
CA LYS A 121 -22.92 -3.58 45.80
C LYS A 121 -23.73 -2.56 46.62
N LYS A 122 -24.34 -1.56 45.97
CA LYS A 122 -25.28 -0.63 46.63
C LYS A 122 -26.52 -1.35 47.13
N HIS A 123 -27.04 -2.31 46.38
CA HIS A 123 -28.25 -3.04 46.77
C HIS A 123 -28.02 -4.01 47.94
N LEU A 124 -26.84 -4.64 48.02
CA LEU A 124 -26.44 -5.53 49.11
C LEU A 124 -26.12 -4.80 50.42
N LYS A 125 -25.55 -3.59 50.36
CA LYS A 125 -25.26 -2.78 51.56
C LYS A 125 -26.53 -2.24 52.25
N ASN A 126 -27.61 -2.00 51.50
CA ASN A 126 -28.88 -1.55 52.08
C ASN A 126 -29.68 -2.68 52.76
N ARG A 127 -29.36 -3.96 52.52
CA ARG A 127 -30.02 -5.11 53.18
C ARG A 127 -29.36 -5.53 54.49
N THR A 128 -28.17 -5.02 54.81
CA THR A 128 -27.40 -5.40 56.01
C THR A 128 -27.49 -4.38 57.15
N LEU A 129 -28.29 -3.31 56.98
CA LEU A 129 -28.53 -2.26 57.99
C LEU A 129 -29.94 -2.32 58.62
N PHE A 130 -30.74 -3.31 58.25
CA PHE A 130 -32.02 -3.65 58.90
C PHE A 130 -31.93 -5.09 59.39
N SER A 131 -31.20 -5.31 60.48
CA SER A 131 -31.34 -6.52 61.30
C SER A 131 -30.89 -6.23 62.72
#